data_AF-A0A0F3KY68-F1
#
_entry.id   AF-A0A0F3KY68-F1
#
_cell.length_a   1.000
_cell.length_b   1.000
_cell.length_c   1.000
_cell.angle_alpha   90.00
_cell.angle_beta   90.00
_cell.angle_gamma   90.00
#
_symmetry.space_group_name_H-M   'P 1'
#
loop_
_entity.id
_entity.type
_entity.pdbx_description
1 polymer ?
#
loop_
_entity_poly.entity_id
_entity_poly.type
_entity_poly.pdbx_seq_one_letter_code
_entity_poly.pdbx_strand_id
1 'polypeptide(L)'
;MKTAAALILALGLPFAASAAPPPGAHGEKAPAAEPMKTFQWRDEAAGYTFVAPPRWAGKVKAVPLASAELAKSGATSGVKFVAGSKALLVLLASDDERAKAVTDAGNRELSRNDGHIVAVHASTDSGDLALTNDELAQAVRWDGQAAGSAVR
;
A
#
# COMPACT_ATOMS: atom_id res chain seq x y z
N MET A 1 -83.97 -31.57 -17.84
CA MET A 1 -83.40 -30.87 -16.66
C MET A 1 -82.05 -30.31 -17.12
N LYS A 2 -81.81 -28.98 -17.09
CA LYS A 2 -81.09 -28.26 -16.01
C LYS A 2 -79.85 -29.04 -15.51
N THR A 3 -78.61 -28.55 -15.43
CA THR A 3 -77.95 -27.24 -15.68
C THR A 3 -76.42 -27.49 -15.55
N ALA A 4 -75.45 -26.75 -16.11
CA ALA A 4 -75.41 -25.58 -17.01
C ALA A 4 -74.01 -25.54 -17.72
N ALA A 5 -73.68 -24.46 -18.45
CA ALA A 5 -72.33 -24.19 -18.97
C ALA A 5 -71.64 -23.06 -18.18
N ALA A 6 -70.31 -23.09 -18.06
CA ALA A 6 -69.50 -21.98 -17.53
C ALA A 6 -68.17 -21.88 -18.29
N LEU A 7 -68.09 -20.90 -19.19
CA LEU A 7 -66.86 -20.45 -19.84
C LEU A 7 -66.24 -19.35 -18.97
N ILE A 8 -64.94 -19.40 -18.68
CA ILE A 8 -64.23 -18.29 -18.01
C ILE A 8 -63.06 -17.85 -18.89
N LEU A 9 -63.27 -16.75 -19.62
CA LEU A 9 -62.21 -15.82 -19.97
C LEU A 9 -61.91 -14.95 -18.74
N ALA A 10 -60.64 -14.61 -18.50
CA ALA A 10 -60.16 -13.22 -18.52
C ALA A 10 -58.77 -13.04 -17.87
N LEU A 11 -58.13 -11.93 -18.25
CA LEU A 11 -57.07 -11.19 -17.53
C LEU A 11 -55.69 -11.85 -17.40
N GLY A 12 -54.79 -11.42 -18.29
CA GLY A 12 -53.36 -11.44 -18.00
C GLY A 12 -52.95 -10.24 -17.13
N LEU A 13 -51.88 -10.42 -16.35
CA LEU A 13 -51.11 -9.38 -15.67
C LEU A 13 -49.64 -9.81 -15.71
N PRO A 14 -48.68 -8.91 -16.03
CA PRO A 14 -47.27 -9.27 -16.03
C PRO A 14 -46.79 -9.44 -14.58
N PHE A 15 -46.14 -10.57 -14.29
CA PHE A 15 -45.37 -10.68 -13.05
C PHE A 15 -44.19 -9.72 -13.13
N ALA A 16 -44.31 -8.59 -12.41
CA ALA A 16 -43.24 -7.61 -12.29
C ALA A 16 -41.97 -8.30 -11.76
N ALA A 17 -40.84 -8.08 -12.43
CA ALA A 17 -39.56 -8.52 -11.92
C ALA A 17 -39.35 -7.92 -10.53
N SER A 18 -39.12 -8.78 -9.53
CA SER A 18 -38.85 -8.33 -8.17
C SER A 18 -37.52 -7.59 -8.18
N ALA A 19 -37.57 -6.26 -8.06
CA ALA A 19 -36.37 -5.44 -7.96
C ALA A 19 -35.65 -5.83 -6.67
N ALA A 20 -34.37 -6.21 -6.79
CA ALA A 20 -33.55 -6.53 -5.64
C ALA A 20 -33.52 -5.33 -4.67
N PRO A 21 -33.76 -5.54 -3.36
CA PRO A 21 -33.73 -4.45 -2.39
C PRO A 21 -32.32 -3.83 -2.33
N PRO A 22 -32.20 -2.52 -2.06
CA PRO A 22 -30.89 -1.87 -1.95
C PRO A 22 -30.08 -2.47 -0.79
N PRO A 23 -28.75 -2.64 -0.93
CA PRO A 23 -27.92 -3.23 0.11
C PRO A 23 -27.99 -2.46 1.44
N GLY A 24 -28.06 -3.19 2.56
CA GLY A 24 -28.12 -2.60 3.91
C GLY A 24 -29.44 -2.79 4.65
N ALA A 25 -30.16 -3.89 4.43
CA ALA A 25 -31.31 -4.25 5.24
C ALA A 25 -30.87 -4.71 6.66
N HIS A 26 -31.65 -4.32 7.68
CA HIS A 26 -31.39 -4.74 9.07
C HIS A 26 -31.35 -6.27 9.19
N GLY A 27 -30.20 -6.81 9.60
CA GLY A 27 -29.99 -8.25 9.84
C GLY A 27 -28.99 -8.92 8.90
N GLU A 28 -28.59 -8.29 7.81
CA GLU A 28 -27.48 -8.80 7.00
C GLU A 28 -26.13 -8.61 7.71
N LYS A 29 -25.26 -9.62 7.60
CA LYS A 29 -23.86 -9.49 8.04
C LYS A 29 -23.21 -8.38 7.21
N ALA A 30 -22.61 -7.39 7.89
CA ALA A 30 -21.91 -6.30 7.22
C ALA A 30 -20.97 -6.84 6.13
N PRO A 31 -20.96 -6.26 4.91
CA PRO A 31 -20.03 -6.66 3.86
C PRO A 31 -18.61 -6.71 4.40
N ALA A 32 -17.85 -7.74 4.04
CA ALA A 32 -16.45 -7.83 4.43
C ALA A 32 -15.74 -6.56 3.94
N ALA A 33 -15.14 -5.82 4.87
CA ALA A 33 -14.50 -4.55 4.55
C ALA A 33 -13.44 -4.78 3.46
N GLU A 34 -13.59 -4.11 2.31
CA GLU A 34 -12.60 -4.20 1.24
C GLU A 34 -11.24 -3.76 1.79
N PRO A 35 -10.16 -4.52 1.53
CA PRO A 35 -8.83 -4.17 2.03
C PRO A 35 -8.45 -2.80 1.46
N MET A 36 -8.32 -1.81 2.36
CA MET A 36 -8.03 -0.44 1.99
C MET A 36 -6.75 -0.38 1.15
N LYS A 37 -6.81 0.24 -0.03
CA LYS A 37 -5.67 0.30 -0.96
C LYS A 37 -4.42 0.84 -0.24
N THR A 38 -3.38 0.02 -0.17
CA THR A 38 -2.06 0.40 0.35
C THR A 38 -1.30 1.22 -0.69
N PHE A 39 -0.46 2.17 -0.26
CA PHE A 39 0.54 2.74 -1.14
C PHE A 39 1.66 1.71 -1.37
N GLN A 40 2.11 1.56 -2.62
CA GLN A 40 3.21 0.67 -2.98
C GLN A 40 4.15 1.38 -3.96
N TRP A 41 5.45 1.16 -3.80
CA TRP A 41 6.50 1.62 -4.70
C TRP A 41 7.61 0.56 -4.75
N ARG A 42 8.22 0.33 -5.92
CA ARG A 42 9.28 -0.66 -6.12
C ARG A 42 10.58 0.01 -6.52
N ASP A 43 11.68 -0.43 -5.92
CA ASP A 43 13.01 -0.23 -6.46
C ASP A 43 13.38 -1.45 -7.31
N GLU A 44 13.45 -1.28 -8.63
CA GLU A 44 13.82 -2.36 -9.54
C GLU A 44 15.33 -2.63 -9.55
N ALA A 45 16.16 -1.67 -9.15
CA ALA A 45 17.61 -1.84 -9.09
C ALA A 45 18.04 -2.60 -7.82
N ALA A 46 17.34 -2.37 -6.71
CA ALA A 46 17.59 -3.04 -5.43
C ALA A 46 16.67 -4.24 -5.14
N GLY A 47 15.69 -4.57 -6.00
CA GLY A 47 14.87 -5.78 -5.84
C GLY A 47 13.95 -5.80 -4.62
N TYR A 48 13.40 -4.64 -4.22
CA TYR A 48 12.45 -4.55 -3.11
C TYR A 48 11.22 -3.69 -3.43
N THR A 49 10.11 -4.03 -2.78
CA THR A 49 8.88 -3.23 -2.76
C THR A 49 8.70 -2.60 -1.39
N PHE A 50 8.54 -1.28 -1.36
CA PHE A 50 8.07 -0.53 -0.21
C PHE A 50 6.54 -0.49 -0.18
N VAL A 51 5.95 -1.00 0.90
CA VAL A 51 4.50 -1.01 1.13
C VAL A 51 4.17 -0.14 2.33
N ALA A 52 3.49 0.99 2.10
CA ALA A 52 3.08 1.90 3.16
C ALA A 52 1.60 1.72 3.53
N PRO A 53 1.20 2.18 4.74
CA PRO A 53 -0.17 2.01 5.22
C PRO A 53 -1.19 2.72 4.32
N PRO A 54 -2.48 2.31 4.33
CA PRO A 54 -3.50 2.86 3.45
C PRO A 54 -3.68 4.39 3.53
N ARG A 55 -3.31 5.02 4.66
CA ARG A 55 -3.34 6.48 4.83
C ARG A 55 -2.45 7.26 3.86
N TRP A 56 -1.46 6.60 3.24
CA TRP A 56 -0.59 7.18 2.20
C TRP A 56 -1.20 7.13 0.79
N ALA A 57 -2.16 6.22 0.52
CA ALA A 57 -2.67 6.00 -0.82
C ALA A 57 -3.37 7.26 -1.38
N GLY A 58 -3.01 7.64 -2.61
CA GLY A 58 -3.50 8.85 -3.27
C GLY A 58 -2.97 10.18 -2.71
N LYS A 59 -2.27 10.19 -1.57
CA LYS A 59 -1.72 11.40 -0.93
C LYS A 59 -0.20 11.54 -1.10
N VAL A 60 0.50 10.41 -1.10
CA VAL A 60 1.96 10.36 -1.17
C VAL A 60 2.42 10.01 -2.58
N LYS A 61 3.52 10.62 -3.01
CA LYS A 61 4.23 10.32 -4.26
C LYS A 61 5.66 9.88 -3.96
N ALA A 62 6.16 8.92 -4.73
CA ALA A 62 7.57 8.56 -4.77
C ALA A 62 8.29 9.45 -5.78
N VAL A 63 9.40 10.08 -5.37
CA VAL A 63 10.26 10.90 -6.23
C VAL A 63 11.69 10.37 -6.10
N PRO A 64 12.31 9.82 -7.17
CA PRO A 64 13.70 9.39 -7.14
C PRO A 64 14.63 10.54 -6.71
N LEU A 65 15.67 10.23 -5.93
CA LEU A 65 16.67 11.20 -5.53
C LEU A 65 17.55 11.62 -6.70
N ALA A 66 17.93 12.90 -6.74
CA ALA A 66 18.93 13.39 -7.69
C ALA A 66 20.33 12.86 -7.33
N SER A 67 21.22 12.75 -8.32
CA SER A 67 22.61 12.26 -8.12
C SER A 67 23.38 13.03 -7.04
N ALA A 68 23.11 14.33 -6.89
CA ALA A 68 23.72 15.19 -5.86
C ALA A 68 23.20 14.91 -4.43
N GLU A 69 22.04 14.28 -4.28
CA GLU A 69 21.51 13.80 -3.00
C GLU A 69 22.08 12.40 -2.68
N LEU A 70 22.12 11.50 -3.67
CA LEU A 70 22.73 10.17 -3.55
C LEU A 70 24.22 10.24 -3.17
N ALA A 71 24.98 11.14 -3.80
CA ALA A 71 26.38 11.36 -3.49
C ALA A 71 26.63 11.80 -2.02
N LYS A 72 25.64 12.46 -1.38
CA LYS A 72 25.72 12.87 0.02
C LYS A 72 25.30 11.78 1.00
N SER A 73 24.40 10.88 0.59
CA SER A 73 23.93 9.79 1.44
C SER A 73 24.80 8.53 1.35
N GLY A 74 25.70 8.44 0.37
CA GLY A 74 26.56 7.27 0.12
C GLY A 74 25.86 6.11 -0.61
N ALA A 75 24.56 6.25 -0.87
CA ALA A 75 23.70 5.25 -1.47
C ALA A 75 23.86 5.12 -2.99
N THR A 76 23.45 3.99 -3.57
CA THR A 76 23.46 3.76 -5.02
C THR A 76 22.12 4.12 -5.66
N SER A 77 21.01 3.85 -4.98
CA SER A 77 19.67 4.35 -5.32
C SER A 77 19.00 5.02 -4.12
N GLY A 78 17.87 5.68 -4.36
CA GLY A 78 17.07 6.24 -3.28
C GLY A 78 15.85 6.99 -3.77
N VAL A 79 14.87 7.10 -2.89
CA VAL A 79 13.55 7.67 -3.15
C VAL A 79 13.10 8.54 -1.99
N LYS A 80 12.49 9.67 -2.33
CA LYS A 80 11.85 10.60 -1.40
C LYS A 80 10.35 10.45 -1.51
N PHE A 81 9.70 10.11 -0.40
CA PHE A 81 8.24 10.07 -0.32
C PHE A 81 7.72 11.43 0.09
N VAL A 82 6.91 12.05 -0.75
CA VAL A 82 6.41 13.42 -0.57
C VAL A 82 4.89 13.47 -0.51
N ALA A 83 4.35 14.29 0.39
CA ALA A 83 2.95 14.70 0.42
C ALA A 83 2.86 16.21 0.15
N GLY A 84 2.40 16.57 -1.04
CA GLY A 84 2.46 17.96 -1.51
C GLY A 84 3.91 18.45 -1.60
N SER A 85 4.24 19.49 -0.83
CA SER A 85 5.59 20.06 -0.72
C SER A 85 6.45 19.48 0.41
N LYS A 86 5.89 18.62 1.27
CA LYS A 86 6.62 18.03 2.41
C LYS A 86 7.20 16.68 2.03
N ALA A 87 8.49 16.47 2.32
CA ALA A 87 9.04 15.12 2.44
C ALA A 87 8.53 14.48 3.74
N LEU A 88 8.27 13.17 3.71
CA LEU A 88 7.86 12.36 4.86
C LEU A 88 9.00 11.42 5.31
N LEU A 89 9.65 10.83 4.31
CA LEU A 89 10.62 9.75 4.44
C LEU A 89 11.54 9.79 3.23
N VAL A 90 12.82 9.48 3.43
CA VAL A 90 13.74 9.16 2.35
C VAL A 90 14.27 7.75 2.58
N LEU A 91 14.07 6.87 1.61
CA LEU A 91 14.73 5.58 1.56
C LEU A 91 15.94 5.63 0.64
N LEU A 92 16.93 4.83 0.99
CA LEU A 92 18.22 4.72 0.34
C LEU A 92 18.51 3.24 0.18
N ALA A 93 18.89 2.80 -1.02
CA ALA A 93 19.41 1.46 -1.22
C ALA A 93 20.91 1.52 -1.55
N SER A 94 21.65 0.55 -1.06
CA SER A 94 23.09 0.45 -1.30
C SER A 94 23.55 -0.99 -1.12
N ASP A 95 24.76 -1.28 -1.56
CA ASP A 95 25.39 -2.58 -1.41
C ASP A 95 26.12 -2.67 -0.05
N ASP A 96 26.34 -3.89 0.45
CA ASP A 96 26.96 -4.16 1.74
C ASP A 96 28.34 -3.48 1.90
N GLU A 97 29.12 -3.39 0.82
CA GLU A 97 30.41 -2.67 0.77
C GLU A 97 30.28 -1.17 1.10
N ARG A 98 29.11 -0.59 0.83
CA ARG A 98 28.77 0.82 1.08
C ARG A 98 27.95 1.03 2.34
N ALA A 99 27.49 -0.03 3.02
CA ALA A 99 26.66 0.08 4.22
C ALA A 99 27.29 0.95 5.32
N LYS A 100 28.61 0.86 5.51
CA LYS A 100 29.33 1.75 6.43
C LYS A 100 29.26 3.22 6.00
N ALA A 101 29.47 3.54 4.72
CA ALA A 101 29.38 4.92 4.24
C ALA A 101 27.97 5.50 4.39
N VAL A 102 26.94 4.67 4.15
CA VAL A 102 25.53 5.04 4.38
C VAL A 102 25.26 5.31 5.87
N THR A 103 25.77 4.47 6.77
CA THR A 103 25.60 4.66 8.23
C THR A 103 26.38 5.85 8.76
N ASP A 104 27.64 6.04 8.32
CA ASP A 104 28.50 7.17 8.70
C ASP A 104 27.92 8.52 8.21
N ALA A 105 27.14 8.52 7.11
CA ALA A 105 26.36 9.66 6.64
C ALA A 105 25.08 9.94 7.47
N GLY A 106 24.89 9.25 8.60
CA GLY A 106 23.79 9.47 9.55
C GLY A 106 22.48 8.76 9.19
N ASN A 107 22.50 7.79 8.28
CA ASN A 107 21.33 7.02 7.90
C ASN A 107 21.17 5.77 8.79
N ARG A 108 19.93 5.35 9.05
CA ARG A 108 19.64 4.14 9.83
C ARG A 108 19.30 2.98 8.90
N GLU A 109 20.03 1.88 8.97
CA GLU A 109 19.67 0.63 8.28
C GLU A 109 18.29 0.14 8.77
N LEU A 110 17.43 -0.27 7.83
CA LEU A 110 16.10 -0.84 8.09
C LEU A 110 16.05 -2.33 7.81
N SER A 111 16.74 -2.75 6.74
CA SER A 111 16.66 -4.11 6.22
C SER A 111 17.90 -4.43 5.38
N ARG A 112 18.29 -5.70 5.37
CA ARG A 112 19.39 -6.25 4.56
C ARG A 112 18.97 -7.59 3.97
N ASN A 113 19.33 -7.83 2.72
CA ASN A 113 19.14 -9.09 2.02
C ASN A 113 20.10 -9.19 0.81
N ASP A 114 20.66 -10.38 0.59
CA ASP A 114 21.47 -10.73 -0.60
C ASP A 114 22.56 -9.70 -1.00
N GLY A 115 23.27 -9.15 -0.01
CA GLY A 115 24.32 -8.16 -0.23
C GLY A 115 23.84 -6.72 -0.48
N HIS A 116 22.53 -6.48 -0.41
CA HIS A 116 21.93 -5.14 -0.47
C HIS A 116 21.35 -4.72 0.89
N ILE A 117 21.49 -3.44 1.22
CA ILE A 117 20.85 -2.78 2.35
C ILE A 117 19.78 -1.77 1.89
N VAL A 118 18.74 -1.61 2.70
CA VAL A 118 17.82 -0.48 2.65
C VAL A 118 17.96 0.31 3.95
N ALA A 119 18.27 1.60 3.83
CA ALA A 119 18.39 2.53 4.94
C ALA A 119 17.37 3.67 4.82
N VAL A 120 17.07 4.31 5.95
CA VAL A 120 16.26 5.52 6.05
C VAL A 120 17.15 6.72 6.40
N HIS A 121 16.98 7.81 5.64
CA HIS A 121 17.37 9.14 6.10
C HIS A 121 16.18 9.80 6.81
N ALA A 122 16.47 10.48 7.92
CA ALA A 122 15.52 10.94 8.94
C ALA A 122 14.08 11.22 8.45
N SER A 123 13.11 10.49 9.02
CA SER A 123 11.69 10.80 8.83
C SER A 123 11.39 12.12 9.54
N THR A 124 10.90 13.09 8.79
CA THR A 124 10.42 14.36 9.34
C THR A 124 9.11 14.11 10.07
N ASP A 125 8.91 14.69 11.25
CA ASP A 125 7.64 14.55 11.97
C ASP A 125 6.50 15.06 11.08
N SER A 126 5.66 14.12 10.66
CA SER A 126 4.72 14.29 9.55
C SER A 126 3.26 14.13 10.00
N GLY A 127 3.00 14.23 11.31
CA GLY A 127 1.68 14.08 11.91
C GLY A 127 0.98 12.79 11.43
N ASP A 128 -0.24 12.92 10.91
CA ASP A 128 -1.09 11.80 10.47
C ASP A 128 -0.48 10.90 9.38
N LEU A 129 0.59 11.34 8.69
CA LEU A 129 1.31 10.56 7.68
C LEU A 129 2.65 10.00 8.17
N ALA A 130 3.09 10.32 9.39
CA ALA A 130 4.32 9.76 9.96
C ALA A 130 4.18 8.25 10.19
N LEU A 131 5.18 7.47 9.75
CA LEU A 131 5.23 6.03 9.99
C LEU A 131 5.79 5.75 11.38
N THR A 132 5.17 4.83 12.10
CA THR A 132 5.74 4.23 13.30
C THR A 132 6.97 3.38 12.94
N ASN A 133 7.83 3.09 13.93
CA ASN A 133 8.97 2.22 13.70
C ASN A 133 8.56 0.80 13.25
N ASP A 134 7.43 0.28 13.75
CA ASP A 134 6.91 -1.04 13.36
C ASP A 134 6.37 -1.05 11.92
N GLU A 135 5.58 -0.04 11.51
CA GLU A 135 5.17 0.11 10.12
C GLU A 135 6.38 0.21 9.19
N LEU A 136 7.40 0.99 9.57
CA LEU A 136 8.61 1.17 8.76
C LEU A 136 9.46 -0.11 8.67
N ALA A 137 9.54 -0.90 9.74
CA ALA A 137 10.22 -2.19 9.75
C ALA A 137 9.51 -3.26 8.88
N GLN A 138 8.18 -3.18 8.76
CA GLN A 138 7.37 -4.09 7.93
C GLN A 138 7.17 -3.59 6.49
N ALA A 139 7.53 -2.34 6.20
CA ALA A 139 7.28 -1.72 4.90
C ALA A 139 8.21 -2.23 3.79
N VAL A 140 9.45 -2.63 4.11
CA VAL A 140 10.38 -3.21 3.13
C VAL A 140 10.05 -4.68 2.89
N ARG A 141 9.81 -5.04 1.63
CA ARG A 141 9.56 -6.41 1.19
C ARG A 141 10.50 -6.77 0.05
N TRP A 142 11.46 -7.64 0.32
CA TRP A 142 12.35 -8.17 -0.71
C TRP A 142 11.61 -9.11 -1.65
N ASP A 143 12.02 -9.14 -2.91
CA ASP A 143 11.40 -10.00 -3.91
C ASP A 143 11.49 -11.48 -3.52
N GLY A 144 10.36 -12.19 -3.61
CA GLY A 144 10.25 -13.59 -3.21
C GLY A 144 10.20 -13.87 -1.70
N GLN A 145 10.22 -12.85 -0.83
CA GLN A 145 10.18 -13.01 0.62
C GLN A 145 8.88 -12.51 1.28
N ALA A 146 8.62 -12.97 2.50
CA ALA A 146 7.54 -12.45 3.32
C ALA A 146 7.87 -11.03 3.85
N ALA A 147 6.82 -10.26 4.19
CA ALA A 147 7.01 -8.90 4.69
C ALA A 147 7.78 -8.89 6.02
N GLY A 148 8.79 -8.03 6.15
CA GLY A 148 9.61 -7.96 7.35
C GLY A 148 10.67 -9.06 7.48
N SER A 149 10.92 -9.87 6.45
CA SER A 149 12.06 -10.79 6.34
C SER A 149 13.39 -10.04 6.14
N ALA A 150 13.69 -9.12 7.04
CA ALA A 150 15.02 -8.54 7.19
C ALA A 150 15.87 -9.48 8.06
N VAL A 151 17.05 -9.86 7.60
CA VAL A 151 18.05 -10.44 8.51
C VAL A 151 18.54 -9.30 9.41
N ARG A 152 18.31 -9.43 10.73
CA ARG A 152 18.80 -8.52 11.78
C ARG A 152 20.12 -9.01 12.35
#